data_AF-A0A4R2SZX3-F1
#
_entry.id   AF-A0A4R2SZX3-F1
#
_cell.length_a   1.000
_cell.length_b   1.000
_cell.length_c   1.000
_cell.angle_alpha   90.00
_cell.angle_beta   90.00
_cell.angle_gamma   90.00
#
_symmetry.space_group_name_H-M   'P 1'
#
loop_
_entity.id
_entity.type
_entity.pdbx_description
1 polymer ?
#
loop_
_entity_poly.entity_id
_entity_poly.type
_entity_poly.pdbx_seq_one_letter_code
_entity_poly.pdbx_strand_id
1 'polypeptide(L)' 'MRNPNPYILDDQAQANLKNGINSIWQAHAIIELISKSAQVDDNCTLISALNGVLELMSNGLNDLAEV' A
#
# COMPACT_ATOMS: atom_id res chain seq x y z
N MET A 1 22.31 -30.78 10.41
CA MET A 1 20.85 -30.85 10.13
C MET A 1 20.32 -29.42 10.16
N ARG A 2 19.81 -28.88 9.05
CA ARG A 2 19.16 -27.55 9.04
C ARG A 2 17.84 -27.69 9.79
N ASN A 3 17.64 -26.92 10.85
CA ASN A 3 16.37 -26.85 11.54
C ASN A 3 15.39 -26.09 10.61
N PRO A 4 14.35 -26.74 10.06
CA PRO A 4 13.40 -26.07 9.18
C PRO A 4 12.30 -25.51 10.07
N ASN A 5 12.62 -24.58 10.97
CA ASN A 5 11.56 -23.81 11.60
C ASN A 5 11.12 -22.77 10.57
N PRO A 6 9.93 -22.91 9.95
CA PRO A 6 9.39 -21.81 9.18
C PRO A 6 9.34 -20.59 10.11
N TYR A 7 9.80 -19.46 9.61
CA TYR A 7 9.76 -18.20 10.33
C TYR A 7 8.28 -17.77 10.41
N ILE A 8 7.55 -18.32 11.36
CA ILE A 8 6.14 -18.01 11.58
C ILE A 8 6.10 -16.75 12.43
N LEU A 9 5.44 -15.72 11.90
CA LEU A 9 5.11 -14.52 12.67
C LEU A 9 4.21 -14.93 13.84
N ASP A 10 4.49 -14.42 15.04
CA ASP A 10 3.54 -14.57 16.14
C ASP A 10 2.23 -13.82 15.86
N ASP A 11 1.18 -14.11 16.62
CA ASP A 11 -0.15 -13.53 16.41
C ASP A 11 -0.13 -11.99 16.45
N GLN A 12 0.74 -11.42 17.28
CA GLN A 12 0.88 -9.97 17.41
C GLN A 12 1.53 -9.37 16.17
N ALA A 13 2.56 -10.00 15.64
CA ALA A 13 3.24 -9.59 14.41
C ALA A 13 2.31 -9.74 13.19
N GLN A 14 1.52 -10.81 13.11
CA GLN A 14 0.51 -10.98 12.06
C GLN A 14 -0.58 -9.91 12.15
N ALA A 15 -1.08 -9.61 13.35
CA ALA A 15 -2.07 -8.55 13.55
C ALA A 15 -1.51 -7.17 13.17
N ASN A 16 -0.26 -6.88 13.54
CA ASN A 16 0.41 -5.64 13.18
C ASN A 16 0.61 -5.52 11.67
N LEU A 17 1.01 -6.59 10.99
CA LEU A 17 1.15 -6.63 9.53
C LEU A 17 -0.20 -6.37 8.85
N LYS A 18 -1.26 -7.07 9.27
CA LYS A 18 -2.61 -6.88 8.74
C LYS A 18 -3.11 -5.44 8.93
N ASN A 19 -2.89 -4.86 10.11
CA ASN A 19 -3.28 -3.48 10.40
C ASN A 19 -2.48 -2.48 9.57
N GLY A 20 -1.18 -2.73 9.37
CA GLY A 20 -0.31 -1.94 8.52
C GLY A 20 -0.78 -1.95 7.06
N ILE A 21 -1.02 -3.13 6.49
CA ILE A 21 -1.56 -3.30 5.13
C ILE A 21 -2.89 -2.56 4.97
N ASN A 22 -3.81 -2.72 5.93
CA ASN A 22 -5.09 -2.01 5.90
C ASN A 22 -4.92 -0.47 5.91
N SER A 23 -3.98 0.03 6.71
CA SER A 23 -3.70 1.47 6.80
C SER A 23 -3.13 2.01 5.50
N ILE A 24 -2.26 1.25 4.83
CA ILE A 24 -1.70 1.61 3.52
C ILE A 24 -2.81 1.61 2.45
N TRP A 25 -3.73 0.64 2.46
CA TRP A 25 -4.90 0.63 1.56
C TRP A 25 -5.81 1.86 1.77
N GLN A 26 -6.04 2.25 3.02
CA GLN A 26 -6.81 3.46 3.32
C GLN A 26 -6.12 4.72 2.80
N ALA A 27 -4.79 4.82 2.97
CA ALA A 27 -4.01 5.93 2.43
C ALA A 27 -4.05 5.97 0.89
N HIS A 28 -3.95 4.81 0.22
CA HIS A 28 -4.09 4.70 -1.23
C HIS A 28 -5.44 5.26 -1.71
N ALA A 29 -6.54 4.88 -1.05
CA ALA A 29 -7.88 5.38 -1.40
C ALA A 29 -8.01 6.92 -1.23
N ILE A 30 -7.39 7.49 -0.20
CA ILE A 30 -7.37 8.95 0.01
C ILE A 30 -6.60 9.64 -1.11
N ILE A 31 -5.44 9.12 -1.50
CA ILE A 31 -4.62 9.68 -2.58
C ILE A 31 -5.36 9.60 -3.91
N GLU A 32 -6.10 8.51 -4.16
CA GLU A 32 -6.93 8.36 -5.35
C GLU A 32 -8.03 9.43 -5.42
N LEU A 33 -8.67 9.72 -4.28
CA LEU A 33 -9.65 10.80 -4.17
C LEU A 33 -9.01 12.16 -4.47
N ILE A 34 -7.82 12.44 -3.94
CA ILE A 34 -7.08 13.69 -4.20
C ILE A 34 -6.72 13.79 -5.69
N SER A 35 -6.27 12.70 -6.32
CA SER A 35 -5.94 12.67 -7.75
C SER A 35 -7.17 13.02 -8.60
N LYS A 36 -8.32 12.42 -8.28
CA LYS A 36 -9.59 12.73 -8.96
C LYS A 36 -10.02 14.18 -8.78
N SER A 37 -9.83 14.77 -7.59
CA SER A 37 -10.10 16.20 -7.37
C SER A 37 -9.14 17.08 -8.17
N ALA A 38 -7.85 16.74 -8.24
CA ALA A 38 -6.86 17.48 -9.02
C ALA A 38 -7.13 17.44 -10.54
N GLN A 39 -7.79 16.40 -11.04
CA GLN A 39 -8.30 16.33 -12.42
C GLN A 39 -9.37 17.39 -12.71
N VAL A 40 -10.20 17.72 -11.72
CA VAL A 40 -11.21 18.79 -11.85
C VAL A 40 -10.54 20.16 -11.96
N ASP A 41 -9.42 20.35 -11.26
CA ASP A 41 -8.65 21.59 -11.23
C ASP A 41 -7.61 21.70 -12.37
N ASP A 42 -7.58 20.73 -13.29
CA ASP A 42 -6.68 20.62 -14.45
C ASP A 42 -5.18 20.73 -14.11
N ASN A 43 -4.81 20.31 -12.90
CA ASN A 43 -3.43 20.37 -12.42
C ASN A 43 -2.65 19.13 -12.86
N CYS A 44 -2.25 19.10 -14.13
CA CYS A 44 -1.56 17.98 -14.78
C CYS A 44 -0.32 17.47 -14.02
N THR A 45 0.46 18.37 -13.41
CA THR A 45 1.65 18.02 -12.64
C THR A 45 1.27 17.26 -11.36
N LEU A 46 0.28 17.77 -10.62
CA LEU A 46 -0.21 17.13 -9.40
C LEU A 46 -0.83 15.76 -9.70
N ILE A 47 -1.64 15.66 -10.76
CA ILE A 47 -2.25 14.38 -11.20
C ILE A 47 -1.17 13.35 -11.53
N SER A 48 -0.14 13.74 -12.30
CA SER A 48 0.95 12.84 -12.69
C SER A 48 1.73 12.32 -11.48
N ALA A 49 2.03 13.22 -10.52
CA ALA A 49 2.70 12.84 -9.28
C ALA A 49 1.86 11.88 -8.42
N LEU A 50 0.56 12.17 -8.26
CA LEU A 50 -0.35 11.34 -7.46
C LEU A 50 -0.55 9.97 -8.09
N ASN A 51 -0.68 9.88 -9.41
CA ASN A 51 -0.79 8.60 -10.10
C ASN A 51 0.47 7.73 -9.93
N GLY A 52 1.66 8.33 -9.98
CA GLY A 52 2.91 7.61 -9.69
C GLY A 52 2.97 7.09 -8.25
N VAL A 53 2.49 7.85 -7.27
CA VAL A 53 2.40 7.39 -5.88
C VAL A 53 1.41 6.22 -5.74
N LEU A 54 0.25 6.28 -6.39
CA LEU A 54 -0.73 5.20 -6.37
C LEU A 54 -0.17 3.90 -6.94
N GLU A 55 0.55 3.97 -8.06
CA GLU A 55 1.17 2.80 -8.69
C GLU A 55 2.22 2.16 -7.79
N LEU A 56 3.10 2.97 -7.17
CA LEU A 56 4.10 2.47 -6.21
C LEU A 56 3.45 1.81 -4.99
N MET A 57 2.38 2.41 -4.46
CA MET A 57 1.64 1.85 -3.33
C MET A 57 0.93 0.56 -3.70
N SER A 58 0.29 0.50 -4.87
CA SER A 58 -0.41 -0.70 -5.34
C SER A 58 0.55 -1.86 -5.54
N ASN A 59 1.72 -1.61 -6.14
CA ASN A 59 2.75 -2.63 -6.31
C ASN A 59 3.26 -3.13 -4.95
N GLY A 60 3.63 -2.22 -4.03
CA GLY A 60 4.09 -2.62 -2.71
C GLY A 60 3.04 -3.37 -1.87
N LEU A 61 1.75 -3.02 -2.02
CA LEU A 61 0.65 -3.74 -1.38
C LEU A 61 0.44 -5.14 -1.95
N ASN A 62 0.57 -5.31 -3.27
CA ASN A 62 0.48 -6.62 -3.91
C ASN A 62 1.66 -7.50 -3.49
N ASP A 63 2.89 -6.98 -3.51
CA ASP A 63 4.07 -7.70 -3.05
C ASP A 63 3.93 -8.15 -1.59
N LEU A 64 3.38 -7.29 -0.72
CA LEU A 64 3.12 -7.64 0.69
C LEU A 64 2.04 -8.71 0.87
N ALA A 65 1.11 -8.85 -0.06
CA ALA A 65 0.06 -9.87 0.00
C ALA A 65 0.55 -11.25 -0.49
N GLU A 66 1.68 -11.30 -1.21
CA GLU A 66 2.29 -12.54 -1.70
C GLU A 66 3.23 -13.22 -0.66
N VAL A 67 3.49 -12.58 0.48
CA VAL A 67 4.35 -13.08 1.58
C VAL A 67 3.51 -13.65 2.72
#